data_AF-A0A1R3HJI4-F1
#
_entry.id   AF-A0A1R3HJI4-F1
#
_cell.length_a   1.000
_cell.length_b   1.000
_cell.length_c   1.000
_cell.angle_alpha   90.00
_cell.angle_beta   90.00
_cell.angle_gamma   90.00
#
_symmetry.space_group_name_H-M   'P 1'
#
loop_
_entity.id
_entity.type
_entity.pdbx_description
1 polymer ?
#
loop_
_entity_poly.entity_id
_entity_poly.type
_entity_poly.pdbx_seq_one_letter_code
_entity_poly.pdbx_strand_id
1 'polypeptide(L)'
;MSEELEKPLLDPQNFNREGIDLERLPLDEVFEQLRTSRGGLTSEDAEVRLQIFGPNMLEEKPENKFLKFLSFMWNPLSWVMEAAAVMAIALANGGGQGPDWQDFVGIMCLLLINSTISFIEENNAGNAAAALMARLAPKTKVLRDGQWQEKDAAILVPGDIISIKLGDIIPADARLLEGDPLKIDQSALTGESLPVTKRTGDEVFSGSTCKHGEIEAVVIATGVHSFFGKAAHLVDSTEVIGHFQQVLTSIGNFCICSIAVGMILEIIVMFPIQSRSYRDGINNLLVLLIGGIPIAMPTVLSVTLAIGSHRLSQQGAITKRMTAIEEMAGMDVLCSDKTGTLTLNRLTVDRNLIEVFRNDMDKDMVVLLAARASRLENQDAIDAAIVNMLADPKEARANIEEVHFLPFNPVDKRTAITYIDSDGKWYRASKGAPEQILGLCQEKDEIAGKVHAIIDKFAERGLRSLGVAFQEVPERTKDGQGGPWTFCGLLPLFDPPRHDSAETIRRALNLGVCVKMITGDQLAIAKETGRRLGMGTNMYPSSSLLGREKDEHEALPVDELIEKADGFAGVFPVFK
;
A
#
# COMPACT_ATOMS: atom_id res chain seq x y z
N MET A 1 -4.69 -19.71 -39.96
CA MET A 1 -5.25 -19.35 -38.64
C MET A 1 -4.28 -18.57 -37.76
N SER A 2 -2.95 -18.78 -37.86
CA SER A 2 -1.95 -17.98 -37.15
C SER A 2 -1.68 -16.59 -37.76
N GLU A 3 -1.84 -16.41 -39.08
CA GLU A 3 -1.54 -15.14 -39.78
C GLU A 3 -2.61 -14.03 -39.61
N GLU A 4 -3.80 -14.33 -39.09
CA GLU A 4 -4.85 -13.32 -38.87
C GLU A 4 -4.78 -12.66 -37.48
N LEU A 5 -4.09 -13.29 -36.52
CA LEU A 5 -3.82 -12.73 -35.18
C LEU A 5 -2.75 -11.63 -35.19
N GLU A 6 -1.96 -11.52 -36.27
CA GLU A 6 -0.89 -10.52 -36.42
C GLU A 6 -1.35 -9.21 -37.09
N LYS A 7 -2.63 -9.05 -37.44
CA LYS A 7 -3.15 -7.79 -38.01
C LYS A 7 -3.74 -6.90 -36.91
N PRO A 8 -3.08 -5.79 -36.54
CA PRO A 8 -3.66 -4.83 -35.61
C PRO A 8 -4.69 -4.02 -36.38
N LEU A 9 -5.95 -4.06 -35.95
CA LEU A 9 -7.00 -3.06 -36.23
C LEU A 9 -8.30 -3.52 -35.55
N LEU A 10 -8.52 -3.03 -34.33
CA LEU A 10 -9.86 -2.97 -33.77
C LEU A 10 -10.57 -1.77 -34.40
N ASP A 11 -11.54 -2.05 -35.26
CA ASP A 11 -12.50 -1.04 -35.71
C ASP A 11 -13.42 -0.73 -34.52
N PRO A 12 -13.47 0.52 -33.99
CA PRO A 12 -14.21 0.85 -32.77
C PRO A 12 -15.70 0.51 -32.82
N GLN A 13 -16.27 0.36 -34.03
CA GLN A 13 -17.68 0.06 -34.26
C GLN A 13 -18.04 -1.44 -34.10
N ASN A 14 -17.05 -2.35 -34.19
CA ASN A 14 -17.29 -3.79 -34.08
C ASN A 14 -17.05 -4.37 -32.69
N PHE A 15 -16.47 -3.60 -31.76
CA PHE A 15 -16.38 -4.00 -30.36
C PHE A 15 -17.69 -3.68 -29.64
N ASN A 16 -18.78 -4.28 -30.11
CA ASN A 16 -20.10 -4.11 -29.53
C ASN A 16 -20.16 -4.94 -28.23
N ARG A 17 -19.85 -4.30 -27.10
CA ARG A 17 -19.85 -4.88 -25.75
C ARG A 17 -21.24 -5.26 -25.24
N GLU A 18 -22.30 -4.80 -25.90
CA GLU A 18 -23.67 -5.14 -25.53
C GLU A 18 -24.01 -6.56 -25.98
N GLY A 19 -23.63 -7.55 -25.15
CA GLY A 19 -24.15 -8.92 -25.26
C GLY A 19 -23.11 -10.04 -25.14
N ILE A 20 -21.81 -9.73 -25.08
CA ILE A 20 -20.76 -10.76 -24.98
C ILE A 20 -20.10 -10.71 -23.60
N ASP A 21 -20.37 -11.75 -22.82
CA ASP A 21 -19.84 -11.93 -21.48
C ASP A 21 -18.47 -12.65 -21.55
N LEU A 22 -17.39 -11.87 -21.67
CA LEU A 22 -16.01 -12.35 -21.68
C LEU A 22 -15.65 -13.14 -20.39
N GLU A 23 -16.45 -13.01 -19.33
CA GLU A 23 -16.27 -13.68 -18.04
C GLU A 23 -16.56 -15.19 -18.17
N ARG A 24 -17.44 -15.60 -19.09
CA ARG A 24 -17.94 -16.99 -19.19
C ARG A 24 -17.49 -17.79 -20.40
N LEU A 25 -16.92 -17.14 -21.41
CA LEU A 25 -16.43 -17.81 -22.62
C LEU A 25 -15.27 -18.77 -22.30
N PRO A 26 -14.83 -19.67 -23.19
CA PRO A 26 -13.54 -20.36 -23.01
C PRO A 26 -12.35 -19.40 -23.29
N LEU A 27 -11.18 -19.71 -22.74
CA LEU A 27 -9.98 -18.85 -22.86
C LEU A 27 -9.58 -18.57 -24.31
N ASP A 28 -9.67 -19.58 -25.18
CA ASP A 28 -9.29 -19.43 -26.60
C ASP A 28 -10.20 -18.43 -27.34
N GLU A 29 -11.50 -18.43 -27.03
CA GLU A 29 -12.45 -17.45 -27.58
C GLU A 29 -12.19 -16.04 -27.02
N VAL A 30 -11.71 -15.92 -25.78
CA VAL A 30 -11.28 -14.61 -25.23
C VAL A 30 -10.09 -14.07 -26.00
N PHE A 31 -9.10 -14.92 -26.34
CA PHE A 31 -7.96 -14.51 -27.17
C PHE A 31 -8.40 -14.06 -28.57
N GLU A 32 -9.34 -14.77 -29.19
CA GLU A 32 -9.88 -14.40 -30.51
C GLU A 32 -10.66 -13.07 -30.46
N GLN A 33 -11.53 -12.89 -29.46
CA GLN A 33 -12.35 -11.68 -29.34
C GLN A 33 -11.54 -10.45 -28.95
N LEU A 34 -10.57 -10.58 -28.05
CA LEU A 34 -9.64 -9.51 -27.69
C LEU A 34 -8.53 -9.31 -28.72
N ARG A 35 -8.46 -10.18 -29.75
CA ARG A 35 -7.39 -10.26 -30.75
C ARG A 35 -6.02 -10.12 -30.10
N THR A 36 -5.76 -10.97 -29.12
CA THR A 36 -4.49 -10.99 -28.38
C THR A 36 -3.89 -12.39 -28.48
N SER A 37 -2.60 -12.50 -28.17
CA SER A 37 -1.85 -13.76 -28.24
C SER A 37 -1.22 -14.05 -26.89
N ARG A 38 -0.82 -15.31 -26.64
CA ARG A 38 -0.05 -15.68 -25.44
C ARG A 38 1.28 -14.93 -25.31
N GLY A 39 1.80 -14.36 -26.40
CA GLY A 39 3.02 -13.53 -26.41
C GLY A 39 2.79 -12.07 -26.00
N GLY A 40 1.57 -11.70 -25.64
CA GLY A 40 1.18 -10.33 -25.30
C GLY A 40 0.86 -9.47 -26.52
N LEU A 41 0.66 -8.17 -26.28
CA LEU A 41 0.41 -7.16 -27.31
C LEU A 41 1.71 -6.52 -27.80
N THR A 42 1.68 -5.94 -29.00
CA THR A 42 2.76 -5.03 -29.42
C THR A 42 2.59 -3.66 -28.79
N SER A 43 3.69 -2.93 -28.59
CA SER A 43 3.62 -1.56 -28.04
C SER A 43 2.74 -0.62 -28.88
N GLU A 44 2.76 -0.76 -30.21
CA GLU A 44 1.94 0.04 -31.12
C GLU A 44 0.44 -0.26 -30.97
N ASP A 45 0.04 -1.53 -30.90
CA ASP A 45 -1.37 -1.91 -30.73
C ASP A 45 -1.90 -1.45 -29.36
N ALA A 46 -1.08 -1.54 -28.32
CA ALA A 46 -1.46 -1.05 -26.99
C ALA A 46 -1.71 0.47 -26.98
N GLU A 47 -0.91 1.26 -27.71
CA GLU A 47 -1.09 2.71 -27.80
C GLU A 47 -2.35 3.10 -28.58
N VAL A 48 -2.67 2.38 -29.66
CA VAL A 48 -3.93 2.53 -30.40
C VAL A 48 -5.13 2.21 -29.50
N ARG A 49 -5.10 1.08 -28.77
CA ARG A 49 -6.16 0.70 -27.83
C ARG A 49 -6.33 1.73 -26.71
N LEU A 50 -5.25 2.33 -26.24
CA LEU A 50 -5.31 3.37 -25.20
C LEU A 50 -6.06 4.62 -25.68
N GLN A 51 -5.91 4.99 -26.96
CA GLN A 51 -6.69 6.09 -27.54
C GLN A 51 -8.18 5.76 -27.69
N ILE A 52 -8.52 4.49 -27.93
CA ILE A 52 -9.90 4.03 -28.13
C ILE A 52 -10.63 3.85 -26.80
N PHE A 53 -10.03 3.13 -25.86
CA PHE A 53 -10.65 2.75 -24.59
C PHE A 53 -10.41 3.77 -23.47
N GLY A 54 -9.45 4.68 -23.65
CA GLY A 54 -9.02 5.60 -22.61
C GLY A 54 -8.13 4.93 -21.56
N PRO A 55 -7.57 5.73 -20.63
CA PRO A 55 -6.71 5.22 -19.57
C PRO A 55 -7.50 4.35 -18.56
N ASN A 56 -6.81 3.38 -17.97
CA ASN A 56 -7.31 2.55 -16.87
C ASN A 56 -7.32 3.36 -15.56
N MET A 57 -8.24 4.31 -15.48
CA MET A 57 -8.48 5.16 -14.32
C MET A 57 -9.98 5.41 -14.20
N LEU A 58 -10.45 5.72 -12.98
CA LEU A 58 -11.80 6.22 -12.80
C LEU A 58 -11.88 7.63 -13.40
N GLU A 59 -13.03 7.97 -13.99
CA GLU A 59 -13.25 9.31 -14.51
C GLU A 59 -13.16 10.33 -13.37
N GLU A 60 -12.16 11.20 -13.43
CA GLU A 60 -12.15 12.40 -12.59
C GLU A 60 -13.20 13.36 -13.13
N LYS A 61 -14.18 13.72 -12.30
CA LYS A 61 -15.15 14.76 -12.65
C LYS A 61 -14.37 16.05 -12.90
N PRO A 62 -14.40 16.63 -14.13
CA PRO A 62 -13.69 17.86 -14.40
C PRO A 62 -14.33 18.98 -13.58
N GLU A 63 -13.65 19.42 -12.54
CA GLU A 63 -14.07 20.61 -11.80
C GLU A 63 -13.82 21.85 -12.67
N ASN A 64 -14.88 22.57 -12.98
CA ASN A 64 -14.75 23.86 -13.64
C ASN A 64 -13.99 24.82 -12.73
N LYS A 65 -12.81 25.27 -13.17
CA LYS A 65 -11.95 26.22 -12.43
C LYS A 65 -12.69 27.48 -11.98
N PHE A 66 -13.66 27.96 -12.76
CA PHE A 66 -14.49 29.09 -12.39
C PHE A 66 -15.49 28.78 -11.27
N LEU A 67 -16.12 27.59 -11.29
CA LEU A 67 -17.00 27.16 -10.20
C LEU A 67 -16.22 26.93 -8.90
N LYS A 68 -15.00 26.38 -9.03
CA LYS A 68 -14.06 26.25 -7.91
C LYS A 68 -13.63 27.60 -7.35
N PHE A 69 -13.40 28.60 -8.22
CA PHE A 69 -13.17 29.97 -7.76
C PHE A 69 -14.37 30.52 -6.97
N LEU A 70 -15.59 30.30 -7.47
CA LEU A 70 -16.80 30.78 -6.82
C LEU A 70 -17.09 30.05 -5.49
N SER A 71 -16.71 28.78 -5.36
CA SER A 71 -16.86 28.05 -4.10
C SER A 71 -16.02 28.64 -2.96
N PHE A 72 -14.89 29.30 -3.26
CA PHE A 72 -14.12 30.03 -2.24
C PHE A 72 -14.88 31.23 -1.67
N MET A 73 -15.81 31.82 -2.42
CA MET A 73 -16.69 32.87 -1.92
C MET A 73 -17.87 32.31 -1.12
N TRP A 74 -18.11 31.00 -1.16
CA TRP A 74 -19.30 30.36 -0.62
C TRP A 74 -19.00 29.46 0.60
N ASN A 75 -18.13 29.94 1.49
CA ASN A 75 -17.88 29.28 2.78
C ASN A 75 -18.67 29.97 3.91
N PRO A 76 -18.91 29.29 5.06
CA PRO A 76 -19.70 29.85 6.15
C PRO A 76 -19.20 31.20 6.67
N LEU A 77 -17.88 31.43 6.65
CA LEU A 77 -17.28 32.71 7.05
C LEU A 77 -17.57 33.83 6.04
N SER A 78 -17.59 33.50 4.75
CA SER A 78 -17.90 34.44 3.66
C SER A 78 -19.38 34.82 3.65
N TRP A 79 -20.29 33.93 4.06
CA TRP A 79 -21.71 34.29 4.26
C TRP A 79 -21.90 35.38 5.31
N VAL A 80 -21.12 35.35 6.39
CA VAL A 80 -21.19 36.40 7.42
C VAL A 80 -20.64 37.73 6.87
N MET A 81 -19.59 37.68 6.05
CA MET A 81 -19.06 38.87 5.36
C MET A 81 -20.01 39.42 4.30
N GLU A 82 -20.70 38.56 3.56
CA GLU A 82 -21.74 38.96 2.61
C GLU A 82 -22.92 39.60 3.36
N ALA A 83 -23.32 39.04 4.51
CA ALA A 83 -24.30 39.67 5.39
C ALA A 83 -23.84 41.05 5.90
N ALA A 84 -22.55 41.21 6.22
CA ALA A 84 -21.97 42.51 6.58
C ALA A 84 -22.01 43.51 5.41
N ALA A 85 -21.69 43.06 4.20
CA ALA A 85 -21.79 43.89 2.99
C ALA A 85 -23.24 44.34 2.72
N VAL A 86 -24.20 43.41 2.84
CA VAL A 86 -25.63 43.73 2.71
C VAL A 86 -26.09 44.68 3.82
N MET A 87 -25.60 44.50 5.05
CA MET A 87 -25.88 45.41 6.17
C MET A 87 -25.40 46.84 5.89
N ALA A 88 -24.22 47.02 5.28
CA ALA A 88 -23.69 48.33 4.92
C ALA A 88 -24.58 49.09 3.92
N ILE A 89 -25.27 48.40 3.01
CA ILE A 89 -26.21 49.03 2.07
C ILE A 89 -27.62 49.19 2.69
N ALA A 90 -28.12 48.16 3.35
CA ALA A 90 -29.50 48.11 3.80
C ALA A 90 -29.75 48.95 5.05
N LEU A 91 -28.83 48.91 6.01
CA LEU A 91 -29.01 49.45 7.36
C LEU A 91 -28.26 50.77 7.60
N ALA A 92 -27.30 51.15 6.75
CA ALA A 92 -26.62 52.45 6.85
C ALA A 92 -27.46 53.65 6.35
N ASN A 93 -28.74 53.43 6.02
CA ASN A 93 -29.64 54.48 5.56
C ASN A 93 -30.17 55.29 6.76
N GLY A 94 -29.46 56.36 7.14
CA GLY A 94 -29.86 57.21 8.26
C GLY A 94 -29.04 58.50 8.40
N GLY A 95 -29.61 59.53 9.03
CA GLY A 95 -28.90 60.79 9.34
C GLY A 95 -28.69 61.76 8.17
N GLY A 96 -29.39 61.59 7.05
CA GLY A 96 -29.29 62.49 5.89
C GLY A 96 -28.11 62.23 4.94
N GLN A 97 -27.32 61.18 5.18
CA GLN A 97 -26.32 60.70 4.23
C GLN A 97 -26.78 59.37 3.62
N GLY A 98 -26.35 59.10 2.38
CA GLY A 98 -26.72 57.88 1.66
C GLY A 98 -26.10 56.60 2.24
N PRO A 99 -26.36 55.45 1.61
CA PRO A 99 -25.77 54.17 2.00
C PRO A 99 -24.25 54.19 1.85
N ASP A 100 -23.56 53.42 2.70
CA ASP A 100 -22.10 53.35 2.72
C ASP A 100 -21.59 52.42 1.61
N TRP A 101 -21.75 52.89 0.36
CA TRP A 101 -21.27 52.19 -0.83
C TRP A 101 -19.77 51.93 -0.81
N GLN A 102 -19.00 52.79 -0.13
CA GLN A 102 -17.55 52.64 0.00
C GLN A 102 -17.21 51.38 0.81
N ASP A 103 -17.92 51.14 1.91
CA ASP A 103 -17.72 49.96 2.76
C ASP A 103 -18.17 48.68 2.04
N PHE A 104 -19.31 48.73 1.35
CA PHE A 104 -19.76 47.60 0.52
C PHE A 104 -18.72 47.22 -0.54
N VAL A 105 -18.25 48.21 -1.32
CA VAL A 105 -17.23 47.97 -2.35
C VAL A 105 -15.93 47.48 -1.71
N GLY A 106 -15.55 48.04 -0.55
CA GLY A 106 -14.39 47.60 0.23
C GLY A 106 -14.47 46.12 0.65
N ILE A 107 -15.60 45.69 1.21
CA ILE A 107 -15.83 44.29 1.62
C ILE A 107 -15.84 43.37 0.41
N MET A 108 -16.50 43.76 -0.68
CA MET A 108 -16.52 42.96 -1.92
C MET A 108 -15.12 42.84 -2.54
N CYS A 109 -14.34 43.91 -2.54
CA CYS A 109 -12.94 43.88 -2.96
C CYS A 109 -12.10 42.97 -2.06
N LEU A 110 -12.29 43.02 -0.74
CA LEU A 110 -11.60 42.16 0.21
C LEU A 110 -11.91 40.68 -0.03
N LEU A 111 -13.19 40.32 -0.22
CA LEU A 111 -13.61 38.96 -0.56
C LEU A 111 -12.99 38.52 -1.89
N LEU A 112 -13.02 39.37 -2.92
CA LEU A 112 -12.47 39.04 -4.23
C LEU A 112 -10.94 38.83 -4.18
N ILE A 113 -10.22 39.69 -3.47
CA ILE A 113 -8.77 39.54 -3.26
C ILE A 113 -8.49 38.23 -2.52
N ASN A 114 -9.22 37.95 -1.44
CA ASN A 114 -9.04 36.74 -0.67
C ASN A 114 -9.30 35.50 -1.52
N SER A 115 -10.43 35.42 -2.22
CA SER A 115 -10.76 34.29 -3.11
C SER A 115 -9.74 34.13 -4.24
N THR A 116 -9.17 35.22 -4.76
CA THR A 116 -8.10 35.16 -5.77
C THR A 116 -6.83 34.55 -5.20
N ILE A 117 -6.40 34.99 -4.02
CA ILE A 117 -5.24 34.42 -3.34
C ILE A 117 -5.49 32.94 -3.02
N SER A 118 -6.65 32.60 -2.45
CA SER A 118 -7.05 31.23 -2.14
C SER A 118 -7.04 30.34 -3.38
N PHE A 119 -7.62 30.79 -4.48
CA PHE A 119 -7.67 30.02 -5.71
C PHE A 119 -6.28 29.79 -6.33
N ILE A 120 -5.45 30.82 -6.39
CA ILE A 120 -4.08 30.71 -6.96
C ILE A 120 -3.26 29.74 -6.12
N GLU A 121 -3.26 29.93 -4.80
CA GLU A 121 -2.47 29.10 -3.89
C GLU A 121 -2.97 27.64 -3.86
N GLU A 122 -4.29 27.42 -3.83
CA GLU A 122 -4.85 26.06 -3.82
C GLU A 122 -4.62 25.33 -5.16
N ASN A 123 -4.68 26.04 -6.28
CA ASN A 123 -4.34 25.45 -7.58
C ASN A 123 -2.84 25.13 -7.67
N ASN A 124 -1.96 25.97 -7.13
CA ASN A 124 -0.52 25.68 -7.08
C ASN A 124 -0.23 24.48 -6.17
N ALA A 125 -0.86 24.44 -4.99
CA ALA A 125 -0.81 23.31 -4.07
C ALA A 125 -1.31 22.00 -4.73
N GLY A 126 -2.45 22.06 -5.42
CA GLY A 126 -3.04 20.93 -6.13
C GLY A 126 -2.12 20.38 -7.23
N ASN A 127 -1.50 21.25 -8.03
CA ASN A 127 -0.54 20.82 -9.06
C ASN A 127 0.70 20.13 -8.46
N ALA A 128 1.22 20.66 -7.35
CA ALA A 128 2.34 20.03 -6.64
C ALA A 128 1.96 18.66 -6.06
N ALA A 129 0.74 18.53 -5.52
CA ALA A 129 0.20 17.27 -5.04
C ALA A 129 -0.06 16.27 -6.18
N ALA A 130 -0.56 16.70 -7.35
CA ALA A 130 -0.77 15.83 -8.50
C ALA A 130 0.55 15.23 -9.02
N ALA A 131 1.61 16.04 -9.11
CA ALA A 131 2.94 15.56 -9.46
C ALA A 131 3.49 14.54 -8.45
N LEU A 132 3.12 14.69 -7.17
CA LEU A 132 3.45 13.75 -6.11
C LEU A 132 2.69 12.43 -6.24
N MET A 133 1.37 12.51 -6.49
CA MET A 133 0.49 11.34 -6.67
C MET A 133 0.86 10.53 -7.90
N ALA A 134 1.32 11.17 -8.98
CA ALA A 134 1.82 10.47 -10.16
C ALA A 134 3.00 9.51 -9.83
N ARG A 135 3.81 9.82 -8.80
CA ARG A 135 4.88 8.92 -8.35
C ARG A 135 4.39 7.71 -7.54
N LEU A 136 3.18 7.79 -7.01
CA LEU A 136 2.51 6.72 -6.26
C LEU A 136 1.56 5.90 -7.14
N ALA A 137 1.47 6.22 -8.43
CA ALA A 137 0.59 5.50 -9.34
C ALA A 137 0.90 3.99 -9.29
N PRO A 138 -0.12 3.12 -9.18
CA PRO A 138 0.09 1.69 -9.16
C PRO A 138 0.84 1.26 -10.42
N LYS A 139 1.86 0.41 -10.26
CA LYS A 139 2.58 -0.19 -11.37
C LYS A 139 2.16 -1.63 -11.57
N THR A 140 2.25 -2.10 -12.80
CA THR A 140 1.93 -3.48 -13.16
C THR A 140 2.95 -4.01 -14.16
N LYS A 141 3.21 -5.31 -14.10
CA LYS A 141 4.09 -6.01 -15.03
C LYS A 141 3.24 -6.53 -16.20
N VAL A 142 3.50 -5.98 -17.38
CA VAL A 142 2.84 -6.33 -18.64
C VAL A 142 3.79 -7.05 -19.57
N LEU A 143 3.28 -8.00 -20.34
CA LEU A 143 4.00 -8.64 -21.43
C LEU A 143 3.70 -7.89 -22.73
N ARG A 144 4.67 -7.11 -23.22
CA ARG A 144 4.57 -6.38 -24.49
C ARG A 144 5.81 -6.61 -25.34
N ASP A 145 5.60 -6.77 -26.66
CA ASP A 145 6.66 -7.12 -27.63
C ASP A 145 7.43 -8.40 -27.24
N GLY A 146 6.74 -9.35 -26.59
CA GLY A 146 7.33 -10.60 -26.09
C GLY A 146 8.27 -10.44 -24.88
N GLN A 147 8.34 -9.26 -24.27
CA GLN A 147 9.17 -9.00 -23.09
C GLN A 147 8.34 -8.48 -21.91
N TRP A 148 8.69 -8.93 -20.70
CA TRP A 148 8.09 -8.43 -19.48
C TRP A 148 8.61 -7.04 -19.15
N GLN A 149 7.70 -6.07 -19.06
CA GLN A 149 7.99 -4.68 -18.77
C GLN A 149 7.14 -4.18 -17.59
N GLU A 150 7.71 -3.35 -16.73
CA GLU A 150 6.95 -2.69 -15.66
C GLU A 150 6.46 -1.33 -16.14
N LYS A 151 5.14 -1.11 -16.11
CA LYS A 151 4.46 0.08 -16.62
C LYS A 151 3.42 0.57 -15.61
N ASP A 152 2.97 1.82 -15.76
CA ASP A 152 1.90 2.37 -14.91
C ASP A 152 0.58 1.66 -15.22
N ALA A 153 -0.20 1.35 -14.18
CA ALA A 153 -1.48 0.66 -14.34
C ALA A 153 -2.49 1.47 -15.16
N ALA A 154 -2.34 2.80 -15.24
CA ALA A 154 -3.18 3.70 -16.02
C ALA A 154 -3.07 3.49 -17.54
N ILE A 155 -1.95 2.96 -18.04
CA ILE A 155 -1.76 2.69 -19.49
C ILE A 155 -2.16 1.27 -19.90
N LEU A 156 -2.77 0.52 -18.99
CA LEU A 156 -3.22 -0.84 -19.22
C LEU A 156 -4.48 -0.83 -20.09
N VAL A 157 -4.53 -1.72 -21.09
CA VAL A 157 -5.64 -1.80 -22.04
C VAL A 157 -6.24 -3.20 -22.09
N PRO A 158 -7.51 -3.35 -22.51
CA PRO A 158 -8.09 -4.67 -22.74
C PRO A 158 -7.27 -5.50 -23.75
N GLY A 159 -6.94 -6.73 -23.38
CA GLY A 159 -6.09 -7.65 -24.13
C GLY A 159 -4.62 -7.68 -23.72
N ASP A 160 -4.16 -6.78 -22.84
CA ASP A 160 -2.82 -6.88 -22.24
C ASP A 160 -2.70 -8.17 -21.41
N ILE A 161 -1.52 -8.79 -21.44
CA ILE A 161 -1.18 -9.88 -20.51
C ILE A 161 -0.40 -9.29 -19.34
N ILE A 162 -0.88 -9.58 -18.13
CA ILE A 162 -0.28 -9.15 -16.87
C ILE A 162 0.20 -10.35 -16.04
N SER A 163 1.26 -10.14 -15.26
CA SER A 163 1.71 -11.11 -14.24
C SER A 163 1.18 -10.67 -12.88
N ILE A 164 0.43 -11.54 -12.22
CA ILE A 164 -0.11 -11.30 -10.87
C ILE A 164 0.72 -12.09 -9.87
N LYS A 165 1.38 -11.41 -8.94
CA LYS A 165 2.15 -12.01 -7.85
C LYS A 165 1.47 -11.87 -6.51
N LEU A 166 1.97 -12.62 -5.53
CA LEU A 166 1.58 -12.46 -4.14
C LEU A 166 1.83 -11.02 -3.66
N GLY A 167 0.78 -10.40 -3.11
CA GLY A 167 0.80 -9.03 -2.61
C GLY A 167 0.39 -7.98 -3.66
N ASP A 168 0.32 -8.34 -4.94
CA ASP A 168 -0.10 -7.39 -5.97
C ASP A 168 -1.58 -7.05 -5.81
N ILE A 169 -1.87 -5.77 -6.04
CA ILE A 169 -3.24 -5.28 -6.24
C ILE A 169 -3.58 -5.55 -7.71
N ILE A 170 -4.71 -6.19 -7.95
CA ILE A 170 -5.18 -6.46 -9.31
C ILE A 170 -5.50 -5.12 -9.99
N PRO A 171 -4.81 -4.76 -11.10
CA PRO A 171 -4.88 -3.42 -11.67
C PRO A 171 -6.12 -3.16 -12.53
N ALA A 172 -6.73 -4.23 -13.05
CA ALA A 172 -7.90 -4.21 -13.93
C ALA A 172 -8.59 -5.57 -13.86
N ASP A 173 -9.84 -5.66 -14.33
CA ASP A 173 -10.51 -6.95 -14.41
C ASP A 173 -9.80 -7.80 -15.44
N ALA A 174 -9.45 -9.02 -15.04
CA ALA A 174 -8.62 -9.91 -15.83
C ALA A 174 -9.08 -11.35 -15.72
N ARG A 175 -8.60 -12.18 -16.64
CA ARG A 175 -8.91 -13.59 -16.72
C ARG A 175 -7.65 -14.42 -16.63
N LEU A 176 -7.66 -15.39 -15.73
CA LEU A 176 -6.47 -16.16 -15.38
C LEU A 176 -6.08 -17.13 -16.49
N LEU A 177 -4.80 -17.13 -16.84
CA LEU A 177 -4.19 -18.07 -17.79
C LEU A 177 -3.83 -19.39 -17.10
N GLU A 178 -3.09 -20.24 -17.79
CA GLU A 178 -2.65 -21.53 -17.28
C GLU A 178 -1.67 -21.35 -16.11
N GLY A 179 -1.93 -22.01 -14.99
CA GLY A 179 -1.07 -21.92 -13.80
C GLY A 179 -1.67 -22.59 -12.58
N ASP A 180 -0.92 -22.54 -11.47
CA ASP A 180 -1.40 -23.05 -10.19
C ASP A 180 -2.49 -22.11 -9.62
N PRO A 181 -3.49 -22.64 -8.89
CA PRO A 181 -4.56 -21.80 -8.33
C PRO A 181 -4.01 -20.72 -7.38
N LEU A 182 -4.57 -19.51 -7.46
CA LEU A 182 -4.27 -18.42 -6.54
C LEU A 182 -5.42 -18.16 -5.56
N LYS A 183 -5.13 -17.53 -4.43
CA LYS A 183 -6.16 -17.00 -3.53
C LYS A 183 -6.19 -15.48 -3.59
N ILE A 184 -7.39 -14.96 -3.80
CA ILE A 184 -7.62 -13.53 -3.95
C ILE A 184 -8.55 -13.07 -2.85
N ASP A 185 -8.15 -12.00 -2.19
CA ASP A 185 -8.96 -11.29 -1.22
C ASP A 185 -9.78 -10.22 -1.95
N GLN A 186 -11.09 -10.42 -1.92
CA GLN A 186 -12.09 -9.54 -2.53
C GLN A 186 -12.87 -8.77 -1.46
N SER A 187 -12.38 -8.70 -0.22
CA SER A 187 -13.05 -8.03 0.91
C SER A 187 -13.40 -6.57 0.60
N ALA A 188 -12.55 -5.87 -0.16
CA ALA A 188 -12.80 -4.49 -0.60
C ALA A 188 -14.01 -4.35 -1.55
N LEU A 189 -14.42 -5.43 -2.22
CA LEU A 189 -15.48 -5.45 -3.23
C LEU A 189 -16.76 -6.11 -2.72
N THR A 190 -16.63 -7.26 -2.08
CA THR A 190 -17.78 -8.09 -1.64
C THR A 190 -18.10 -7.91 -0.17
N GLY A 191 -17.16 -7.35 0.61
CA GLY A 191 -17.25 -7.31 2.08
C GLY A 191 -16.95 -8.65 2.76
N GLU A 192 -16.63 -9.71 2.01
CA GLU A 192 -16.30 -11.01 2.58
C GLU A 192 -14.79 -11.12 2.88
N SER A 193 -14.45 -11.41 4.14
CA SER A 193 -13.05 -11.40 4.60
C SER A 193 -12.24 -12.64 4.21
N LEU A 194 -12.87 -13.71 3.72
CA LEU A 194 -12.18 -14.96 3.39
C LEU A 194 -11.68 -14.93 1.93
N PRO A 195 -10.37 -15.15 1.70
CA PRO A 195 -9.84 -15.22 0.34
C PRO A 195 -10.45 -16.37 -0.46
N VAL A 196 -10.88 -16.06 -1.69
CA VAL A 196 -11.48 -17.02 -2.61
C VAL A 196 -10.37 -17.65 -3.47
N THR A 197 -10.45 -18.97 -3.68
CA THR A 197 -9.51 -19.67 -4.56
C THR A 197 -9.97 -19.56 -6.01
N LYS A 198 -9.10 -19.06 -6.89
CA LYS A 198 -9.32 -18.86 -8.31
C LYS A 198 -8.38 -19.75 -9.11
N ARG A 199 -8.89 -20.34 -10.19
CA ARG A 199 -8.20 -21.29 -11.06
C ARG A 199 -8.07 -20.72 -12.47
N THR A 200 -7.30 -21.39 -13.31
CA THR A 200 -7.20 -21.08 -14.74
C THR A 200 -8.59 -20.92 -15.37
N GLY A 201 -8.78 -19.84 -16.11
CA GLY A 201 -10.02 -19.49 -16.76
C GLY A 201 -11.00 -18.70 -15.89
N ASP A 202 -10.80 -18.63 -14.56
CA ASP A 202 -11.63 -17.80 -13.69
C ASP A 202 -11.28 -16.32 -13.86
N GLU A 203 -12.25 -15.46 -13.56
CA GLU A 203 -12.09 -14.01 -13.52
C GLU A 203 -11.54 -13.50 -12.19
N VAL A 204 -10.86 -12.36 -12.25
CA VAL A 204 -10.35 -11.60 -11.12
C VAL A 204 -10.66 -10.12 -11.29
N PHE A 205 -11.00 -9.45 -10.19
CA PHE A 205 -11.51 -8.08 -10.23
C PHE A 205 -10.48 -7.05 -9.79
N SER A 206 -10.52 -5.88 -10.43
CA SER A 206 -9.75 -4.69 -10.08
C SER A 206 -9.92 -4.31 -8.61
N GLY A 207 -8.83 -3.96 -7.93
CA GLY A 207 -8.82 -3.59 -6.51
C GLY A 207 -8.77 -4.77 -5.53
N SER A 208 -8.94 -6.01 -6.01
CA SER A 208 -8.67 -7.21 -5.21
C SER A 208 -7.17 -7.35 -4.91
N THR A 209 -6.81 -8.11 -3.87
CA THR A 209 -5.39 -8.37 -3.54
C THR A 209 -5.06 -9.84 -3.64
N CYS A 210 -3.97 -10.18 -4.31
CA CYS A 210 -3.49 -11.55 -4.37
C CYS A 210 -2.83 -11.92 -3.03
N LYS A 211 -3.40 -12.89 -2.30
CA LYS A 211 -2.86 -13.37 -1.02
C LYS A 211 -1.95 -14.58 -1.16
N HIS A 212 -2.13 -15.36 -2.22
CA HIS A 212 -1.41 -16.61 -2.43
C HIS A 212 -1.33 -16.96 -3.91
N GLY A 213 -0.19 -17.50 -4.35
CA GLY A 213 0.01 -17.97 -5.72
C GLY A 213 0.58 -16.89 -6.64
N GLU A 214 0.92 -17.31 -7.85
CA GLU A 214 1.34 -16.43 -8.94
C GLU A 214 0.78 -17.04 -10.22
N ILE A 215 0.19 -16.19 -11.06
CA ILE A 215 -0.38 -16.61 -12.32
C ILE A 215 -0.38 -15.44 -13.29
N GLU A 216 -0.34 -15.74 -14.58
CA GLU A 216 -0.53 -14.74 -15.63
C GLU A 216 -2.03 -14.57 -15.91
N ALA A 217 -2.43 -13.39 -16.37
CA ALA A 217 -3.82 -13.09 -16.68
C ALA A 217 -3.94 -12.16 -17.88
N VAL A 218 -5.03 -12.29 -18.64
CA VAL A 218 -5.38 -11.38 -19.74
C VAL A 218 -6.41 -10.37 -19.27
N VAL A 219 -6.16 -9.09 -19.52
CA VAL A 219 -7.05 -7.99 -19.12
C VAL A 219 -8.32 -7.99 -19.97
N ILE A 220 -9.48 -8.02 -19.33
CA ILE A 220 -10.80 -8.02 -20.01
C ILE A 220 -11.46 -6.64 -19.97
N ALA A 221 -11.35 -5.91 -18.85
CA ALA A 221 -11.97 -4.61 -18.68
C ALA A 221 -11.15 -3.68 -17.79
N THR A 222 -11.08 -2.41 -18.16
CA THR A 222 -10.27 -1.36 -17.52
C THR A 222 -11.13 -0.19 -17.05
N GLY A 223 -10.63 0.56 -16.06
CA GLY A 223 -11.16 1.84 -15.60
C GLY A 223 -12.62 1.76 -15.17
N VAL A 224 -13.44 2.69 -15.67
CA VAL A 224 -14.89 2.76 -15.44
C VAL A 224 -15.66 1.52 -15.88
N HIS A 225 -15.10 0.71 -16.79
CA HIS A 225 -15.77 -0.50 -17.28
C HIS A 225 -15.51 -1.74 -16.42
N SER A 226 -14.54 -1.66 -15.50
CA SER A 226 -14.34 -2.71 -14.50
C SER A 226 -15.52 -2.82 -13.55
N PHE A 227 -15.70 -3.97 -12.91
CA PHE A 227 -16.70 -4.19 -11.87
C PHE A 227 -16.55 -3.18 -10.74
N PHE A 228 -15.32 -2.95 -10.27
CA PHE A 228 -15.02 -1.91 -9.28
C PHE A 228 -15.42 -0.52 -9.78
N GLY A 229 -15.09 -0.17 -11.02
CA GLY A 229 -15.42 1.13 -11.60
C GLY A 229 -16.92 1.39 -11.70
N LYS A 230 -17.69 0.39 -12.12
CA LYS A 230 -19.16 0.45 -12.14
C LYS A 230 -19.75 0.63 -10.74
N ALA A 231 -19.22 -0.10 -9.76
CA ALA A 231 -19.64 0.02 -8.36
C ALA A 231 -19.27 1.39 -7.75
N ALA A 232 -18.05 1.87 -7.99
CA ALA A 232 -17.56 3.16 -7.51
C ALA A 232 -18.41 4.32 -8.06
N HIS A 233 -18.80 4.27 -9.34
CA HIS A 233 -19.70 5.25 -9.94
C HIS A 233 -21.09 5.31 -9.26
N LEU A 234 -21.52 4.22 -8.61
CA LEU A 234 -22.80 4.18 -7.89
C LEU A 234 -22.71 4.69 -6.44
N VAL A 235 -21.50 4.72 -5.85
CA VAL A 235 -21.27 4.98 -4.41
C VAL A 235 -20.69 6.38 -4.13
N ASP A 236 -20.56 7.23 -5.15
CA ASP A 236 -19.87 8.55 -5.14
C ASP A 236 -20.54 9.65 -4.25
N SER A 237 -20.88 9.33 -2.99
CA SER A 237 -21.63 10.20 -2.07
C SER A 237 -21.24 10.11 -0.59
N THR A 238 -20.18 9.39 -0.22
CA THR A 238 -19.71 9.29 1.18
C THR A 238 -18.37 9.99 1.40
N GLU A 239 -18.38 11.33 1.37
CA GLU A 239 -17.25 12.10 1.89
C GLU A 239 -17.21 12.01 3.42
N VAL A 240 -16.23 11.25 3.94
CA VAL A 240 -15.92 11.24 5.37
C VAL A 240 -15.20 12.56 5.70
N ILE A 241 -15.84 13.42 6.49
CA ILE A 241 -15.27 14.69 6.93
C ILE A 241 -14.03 14.42 7.81
N GLY A 242 -12.85 14.85 7.37
CA GLY A 242 -11.60 14.68 8.11
C GLY A 242 -11.55 15.49 9.41
N HIS A 243 -10.75 15.02 10.39
CA HIS A 243 -10.54 15.68 11.70
C HIS A 243 -10.14 17.17 11.55
N PHE A 244 -9.25 17.46 10.60
CA PHE A 244 -8.84 18.83 10.26
C PHE A 244 -10.04 19.77 9.94
N GLN A 245 -11.00 19.28 9.16
CA GLN A 245 -12.20 20.05 8.80
C GLN A 245 -13.08 20.31 10.03
N GLN A 246 -13.13 19.36 10.98
CA GLN A 246 -13.85 19.52 12.24
C GLN A 246 -13.20 20.57 13.14
N VAL A 247 -11.87 20.58 13.23
CA VAL A 247 -11.11 21.60 13.97
C VAL A 247 -11.34 22.98 13.36
N LEU A 248 -11.24 23.10 12.03
CA LEU A 248 -11.46 24.36 11.33
C LEU A 248 -12.88 24.90 11.55
N THR A 249 -13.88 24.01 11.48
CA THR A 249 -15.28 24.35 11.75
C THR A 249 -15.47 24.79 13.20
N SER A 250 -14.78 24.15 14.15
CA SER A 250 -14.86 24.50 15.57
C SER A 250 -14.27 25.88 15.86
N ILE A 251 -13.13 26.23 15.27
CA ILE A 251 -12.53 27.56 15.41
C ILE A 251 -13.42 28.61 14.74
N GLY A 252 -13.92 28.33 13.54
CA GLY A 252 -14.87 29.20 12.84
C GLY A 252 -16.13 29.47 13.67
N ASN A 253 -16.72 28.43 14.26
CA ASN A 253 -17.87 28.54 15.14
C ASN A 253 -17.56 29.37 16.40
N PHE A 254 -16.37 29.18 17.00
CA PHE A 254 -15.95 30.00 18.14
C PHE A 254 -15.89 31.49 17.78
N CYS A 255 -15.25 31.84 16.65
CA CYS A 255 -15.19 33.23 16.18
C CYS A 255 -16.59 33.81 15.91
N ILE A 256 -17.46 33.08 15.20
CA ILE A 256 -18.84 33.52 14.92
C ILE A 256 -19.61 33.76 16.23
N CYS A 257 -19.52 32.84 17.19
CA CYS A 257 -20.16 32.97 18.50
C CYS A 257 -19.63 34.19 19.27
N SER A 258 -18.31 34.42 19.28
CA SER A 258 -17.72 35.60 19.93
C SER A 258 -18.19 36.91 19.30
N ILE A 259 -18.28 36.98 17.96
CA ILE A 259 -18.81 38.14 17.24
C ILE A 259 -20.29 38.35 17.59
N ALA A 260 -21.11 37.29 17.55
CA ALA A 260 -22.53 37.38 17.85
C ALA A 260 -22.78 37.88 19.28
N VAL A 261 -22.03 37.37 20.27
CA VAL A 261 -22.08 37.86 21.65
C VAL A 261 -21.63 39.32 21.73
N GLY A 262 -20.54 39.70 21.06
CA GLY A 262 -20.06 41.07 21.00
C GLY A 262 -21.08 42.03 20.39
N MET A 263 -21.71 41.66 19.27
CA MET A 263 -22.76 42.45 18.62
C MET A 263 -23.96 42.65 19.54
N ILE A 264 -24.44 41.59 20.21
CA ILE A 264 -25.57 41.67 21.14
C ILE A 264 -25.24 42.61 22.30
N LEU A 265 -24.03 42.50 22.87
CA LEU A 265 -23.59 43.37 23.95
C LEU A 265 -23.49 44.84 23.51
N GLU A 266 -22.92 45.11 22.32
CA GLU A 266 -22.85 46.46 21.78
C GLU A 266 -24.23 47.07 21.53
N ILE A 267 -25.16 46.30 20.96
CA ILE A 267 -26.55 46.75 20.73
C ILE A 267 -27.22 47.14 22.06
N ILE A 268 -27.06 46.30 23.09
CA ILE A 268 -27.63 46.54 24.43
C ILE A 268 -26.97 47.72 25.13
N VAL A 269 -25.70 48.01 24.89
CA VAL A 269 -25.02 49.16 25.54
C VAL A 269 -25.26 50.45 24.77
N MET A 270 -25.13 50.44 23.44
CA MET A 270 -25.12 51.65 22.63
C MET A 270 -26.49 52.29 22.48
N PHE A 271 -27.55 51.49 22.27
CA PHE A 271 -28.88 52.03 21.99
C PHE A 271 -29.65 52.45 23.25
N PRO A 272 -29.87 51.60 24.27
CA PRO A 272 -30.66 51.99 25.42
C PRO A 272 -29.84 52.74 26.49
N ILE A 273 -28.55 52.45 26.69
CA ILE A 273 -27.75 53.08 27.76
C ILE A 273 -27.07 54.37 27.27
N GLN A 274 -26.40 54.32 26.12
CA GLN A 274 -25.62 55.46 25.61
C GLN A 274 -26.43 56.39 24.66
N SER A 275 -27.64 55.97 24.26
CA SER A 275 -28.52 56.70 23.34
C SER A 275 -27.80 57.21 22.08
N ARG A 276 -26.92 56.39 21.51
CA ARG A 276 -26.17 56.73 20.30
C ARG A 276 -27.10 56.80 19.08
N SER A 277 -26.65 57.54 18.06
CA SER A 277 -27.37 57.60 16.80
C SER A 277 -27.42 56.22 16.14
N TYR A 278 -28.52 55.95 15.41
CA TYR A 278 -28.71 54.67 14.72
C TYR A 278 -27.53 54.33 13.80
N ARG A 279 -27.04 55.31 13.04
CA ARG A 279 -25.93 55.14 12.09
C ARG A 279 -24.61 54.79 12.78
N ASP A 280 -24.27 55.50 13.87
CA ASP A 280 -23.03 55.22 14.61
C ASP A 280 -23.05 53.82 15.24
N GLY A 281 -24.24 53.31 15.61
CA GLY A 281 -24.43 51.95 16.07
C GLY A 281 -24.12 50.91 14.98
N ILE A 282 -24.67 51.09 13.77
CA ILE A 282 -24.41 50.19 12.63
C ILE A 282 -22.92 50.18 12.26
N ASN A 283 -22.24 51.33 12.30
CA ASN A 283 -20.81 51.42 11.99
C ASN A 283 -19.96 50.58 12.95
N ASN A 284 -20.25 50.57 14.26
CA ASN A 284 -19.49 49.74 15.21
C ASN A 284 -19.74 48.24 14.98
N LEU A 285 -20.98 47.86 14.69
CA LEU A 285 -21.34 46.47 14.34
C LEU A 285 -20.62 46.00 13.08
N LEU A 286 -20.48 46.87 12.08
CA LEU A 286 -19.75 46.59 10.85
C LEU A 286 -18.26 46.36 11.12
N VAL A 287 -17.63 47.19 11.97
CA VAL A 287 -16.22 47.04 12.37
C VAL A 287 -15.99 45.70 13.06
N LEU A 288 -16.89 45.28 13.95
CA LEU A 288 -16.79 44.00 14.64
C LEU A 288 -16.91 42.80 13.69
N LEU A 289 -17.79 42.89 12.69
CA LEU A 289 -17.95 41.85 11.66
C LEU A 289 -16.72 41.75 10.74
N ILE A 290 -16.22 42.89 10.23
CA ILE A 290 -15.07 42.91 9.32
C ILE A 290 -13.78 42.47 10.04
N GLY A 291 -13.57 42.94 11.27
CA GLY A 291 -12.36 42.65 12.04
C GLY A 291 -12.38 41.28 12.74
N GLY A 292 -13.57 40.75 13.04
CA GLY A 292 -13.71 39.52 13.83
C GLY A 292 -13.50 38.22 13.05
N ILE A 293 -13.64 38.25 11.72
CA ILE A 293 -13.69 37.03 10.90
C ILE A 293 -12.30 36.74 10.30
N PRO A 294 -11.64 35.63 10.68
CA PRO A 294 -10.34 35.24 10.12
C PRO A 294 -10.51 34.52 8.78
N ILE A 295 -10.96 35.23 7.74
CA ILE A 295 -11.30 34.64 6.42
C ILE A 295 -10.09 33.94 5.77
N ALA A 296 -8.87 34.39 6.05
CA ALA A 296 -7.65 33.83 5.48
C ALA A 296 -7.25 32.48 6.10
N MET A 297 -7.76 32.13 7.29
CA MET A 297 -7.26 30.98 8.07
C MET A 297 -7.40 29.62 7.35
N PRO A 298 -8.57 29.25 6.76
CA PRO A 298 -8.69 28.01 5.99
C PRO A 298 -7.64 27.87 4.88
N THR A 299 -7.44 28.95 4.12
CA THR A 299 -6.49 28.99 3.01
C THR A 299 -5.05 28.89 3.52
N VAL A 300 -4.67 29.67 4.52
CA VAL A 300 -3.31 29.65 5.07
C VAL A 300 -2.93 28.25 5.57
N LEU A 301 -3.86 27.56 6.24
CA LEU A 301 -3.63 26.19 6.72
C LEU A 301 -3.51 25.19 5.57
N SER A 302 -4.41 25.23 4.59
CA SER A 302 -4.38 24.36 3.40
C SER A 302 -3.05 24.48 2.63
N VAL A 303 -2.61 25.72 2.41
CA VAL A 303 -1.35 26.04 1.74
C VAL A 303 -0.14 25.59 2.55
N THR A 304 -0.17 25.78 3.88
CA THR A 304 0.90 25.32 4.77
C THR A 304 1.06 23.80 4.71
N LEU A 305 -0.05 23.04 4.73
CA LEU A 305 -0.02 21.59 4.58
C LEU A 305 0.49 21.17 3.19
N ALA A 306 0.14 21.90 2.13
CA ALA A 306 0.63 21.64 0.79
C ALA A 306 2.13 21.85 0.62
N ILE A 307 2.64 22.96 1.13
CA ILE A 307 4.07 23.25 1.15
C ILE A 307 4.81 22.22 2.02
N GLY A 308 4.22 21.82 3.16
CA GLY A 308 4.75 20.78 4.04
C GLY A 308 4.89 19.43 3.33
N SER A 309 3.82 18.99 2.65
CA SER A 309 3.80 17.77 1.82
C SER A 309 4.87 17.82 0.73
N HIS A 310 5.00 18.95 0.03
CA HIS A 310 6.03 19.13 -0.99
C HIS A 310 7.45 19.04 -0.40
N ARG A 311 7.70 19.65 0.76
CA ARG A 311 9.00 19.55 1.45
C ARG A 311 9.31 18.12 1.90
N LEU A 312 8.33 17.39 2.41
CA LEU A 312 8.49 15.98 2.77
C LEU A 312 8.84 15.13 1.54
N SER A 313 8.21 15.41 0.39
CA SER A 313 8.53 14.73 -0.87
C SER A 313 9.98 14.94 -1.30
N GLN A 314 10.49 16.17 -1.17
CA GLN A 314 11.90 16.48 -1.45
C GLN A 314 12.86 15.72 -0.52
N GLN A 315 12.40 15.36 0.69
CA GLN A 315 13.13 14.51 1.64
C GLN A 315 12.92 13.01 1.41
N GLY A 316 12.13 12.62 0.41
CA GLY A 316 11.85 11.22 0.06
C GLY A 316 10.62 10.62 0.76
N ALA A 317 9.85 11.40 1.52
CA ALA A 317 8.61 10.96 2.17
C ALA A 317 7.38 11.48 1.42
N ILE A 318 6.54 10.58 0.90
CA ILE A 318 5.37 10.96 0.11
C ILE A 318 4.10 10.84 0.98
N THR A 319 3.41 11.96 1.22
CA THR A 319 2.14 11.98 1.97
C THR A 319 0.94 11.79 1.03
N LYS A 320 0.33 10.59 1.06
CA LYS A 320 -0.91 10.31 0.32
C LYS A 320 -2.13 11.07 0.89
N ARG A 321 -2.15 11.29 2.21
CA ARG A 321 -3.15 12.13 2.90
C ARG A 321 -2.45 13.35 3.46
N MET A 322 -2.94 14.55 3.13
CA MET A 322 -2.34 15.81 3.60
C MET A 322 -2.47 15.95 5.12
N THR A 323 -3.54 15.42 5.69
CA THR A 323 -3.77 15.35 7.14
C THR A 323 -2.77 14.45 7.88
N ALA A 324 -2.04 13.57 7.18
CA ALA A 324 -1.03 12.73 7.80
C ALA A 324 0.14 13.54 8.40
N ILE A 325 0.35 14.79 7.96
CA ILE A 325 1.38 15.67 8.54
C ILE A 325 1.04 15.99 10.01
N GLU A 326 -0.24 16.21 10.31
CA GLU A 326 -0.74 16.43 11.67
C GLU A 326 -0.60 15.16 12.51
N GLU A 327 -1.02 14.01 11.96
CA GLU A 327 -0.89 12.70 12.61
C GLU A 327 0.57 12.37 12.93
N MET A 328 1.51 12.67 12.03
CA MET A 328 2.94 12.49 12.26
C MET A 328 3.51 13.45 13.29
N ALA A 329 2.98 14.68 13.39
CA ALA A 329 3.42 15.65 14.38
C ALA A 329 2.99 15.25 15.81
N GLY A 330 1.85 14.59 15.95
CA GLY A 330 1.34 14.03 17.21
C GLY A 330 1.72 12.57 17.45
N MET A 331 2.70 12.03 16.73
CA MET A 331 3.08 10.62 16.85
C MET A 331 3.88 10.36 18.14
N ASP A 332 3.29 9.60 19.06
CA ASP A 332 3.97 9.20 20.31
C ASP A 332 4.67 7.84 20.22
N VAL A 333 4.15 6.93 19.39
CA VAL A 333 4.66 5.56 19.23
C VAL A 333 4.81 5.21 17.75
N LEU A 334 5.99 4.73 17.37
CA LEU A 334 6.29 4.21 16.03
C LEU A 334 6.51 2.70 16.08
N CYS A 335 5.51 1.92 15.64
CA CYS A 335 5.64 0.49 15.43
C CYS A 335 6.32 0.24 14.07
N SER A 336 7.61 -0.11 14.10
CA SER A 336 8.41 -0.33 12.89
C SER A 336 8.59 -1.82 12.63
N ASP A 337 8.30 -2.26 11.39
CA ASP A 337 8.71 -3.57 10.94
C ASP A 337 10.23 -3.72 11.01
N LYS A 338 10.71 -4.91 11.38
CA LYS A 338 12.15 -5.21 11.33
C LYS A 338 12.64 -5.33 9.90
N THR A 339 12.08 -6.29 9.16
CA THR A 339 12.56 -6.67 7.83
C THR A 339 12.18 -5.60 6.82
N GLY A 340 13.17 -5.04 6.12
CA GLY A 340 12.96 -4.02 5.09
C GLY A 340 12.95 -2.58 5.60
N THR A 341 12.60 -2.33 6.86
CA THR A 341 12.64 -0.99 7.47
C THR A 341 13.87 -0.81 8.35
N LEU A 342 14.03 -1.60 9.42
CA LEU A 342 15.21 -1.52 10.30
C LEU A 342 16.45 -2.25 9.74
N THR A 343 16.23 -3.18 8.82
CA THR A 343 17.29 -3.93 8.15
C THR A 343 17.33 -3.64 6.66
N LEU A 344 18.43 -4.02 6.02
CA LEU A 344 18.63 -3.79 4.58
C LEU A 344 17.82 -4.75 3.70
N ASN A 345 17.24 -5.83 4.28
CA ASN A 345 16.61 -6.93 3.53
C ASN A 345 17.54 -7.46 2.43
N ARG A 346 18.84 -7.46 2.71
CA ARG A 346 19.90 -8.02 1.86
C ARG A 346 20.55 -9.14 2.65
N LEU A 347 19.94 -10.31 2.54
CA LEU A 347 20.34 -11.46 3.32
C LEU A 347 21.70 -11.96 2.84
N THR A 348 22.50 -12.44 3.78
CA THR A 348 23.80 -13.06 3.52
C THR A 348 23.88 -14.38 4.28
N VAL A 349 24.56 -15.37 3.71
CA VAL A 349 24.75 -16.68 4.33
C VAL A 349 26.23 -16.88 4.61
N ASP A 350 26.55 -17.25 5.87
CA ASP A 350 27.91 -17.66 6.24
C ASP A 350 28.08 -19.16 5.98
N ARG A 351 28.89 -19.51 4.99
CA ARG A 351 29.23 -20.89 4.60
C ARG A 351 29.73 -21.74 5.77
N ASN A 352 30.48 -21.14 6.70
CA ASN A 352 31.09 -21.89 7.78
C ASN A 352 30.07 -22.43 8.78
N LEU A 353 28.93 -21.74 8.91
CA LEU A 353 27.89 -22.06 9.87
C LEU A 353 26.80 -22.98 9.33
N ILE A 354 26.86 -23.35 8.05
CA ILE A 354 25.92 -24.32 7.47
C ILE A 354 26.12 -25.68 8.14
N GLU A 355 25.01 -26.25 8.60
CA GLU A 355 24.96 -27.58 9.20
C GLU A 355 24.27 -28.54 8.22
N VAL A 356 24.93 -29.67 7.96
CA VAL A 356 24.46 -30.71 7.04
C VAL A 356 24.10 -31.95 7.85
N PHE A 357 22.95 -32.55 7.54
CA PHE A 357 22.43 -33.69 8.30
C PHE A 357 22.70 -35.04 7.63
N ARG A 358 23.07 -35.02 6.35
CA ARG A 358 23.36 -36.20 5.53
C ARG A 358 24.86 -36.35 5.31
N ASN A 359 25.42 -37.51 5.64
CA ASN A 359 26.87 -37.75 5.58
C ASN A 359 27.43 -37.83 4.14
N ASP A 360 26.57 -38.09 3.16
CA ASP A 360 26.91 -38.18 1.72
C ASP A 360 26.76 -36.83 1.00
N MET A 361 26.40 -35.77 1.70
CA MET A 361 26.26 -34.43 1.14
C MET A 361 27.27 -33.47 1.73
N ASP A 362 27.85 -32.63 0.89
CA ASP A 362 28.68 -31.50 1.32
C ASP A 362 27.84 -30.21 1.42
N LYS A 363 28.37 -29.20 2.11
CA LYS A 363 27.77 -27.88 2.25
C LYS A 363 27.45 -27.25 0.89
N ASP A 364 28.35 -27.39 -0.08
CA ASP A 364 28.15 -26.86 -1.43
C ASP A 364 26.96 -27.51 -2.15
N MET A 365 26.71 -28.81 -1.92
CA MET A 365 25.55 -29.49 -2.49
C MET A 365 24.24 -28.99 -1.88
N VAL A 366 24.21 -28.72 -0.57
CA VAL A 366 23.04 -28.14 0.11
C VAL A 366 22.74 -26.73 -0.42
N VAL A 367 23.78 -25.92 -0.62
CA VAL A 367 23.64 -24.58 -1.23
C VAL A 367 23.12 -24.69 -2.67
N LEU A 368 23.65 -25.62 -3.46
CA LEU A 368 23.19 -25.85 -4.83
C LEU A 368 21.71 -26.26 -4.87
N LEU A 369 21.26 -27.15 -3.98
CA LEU A 369 19.84 -27.53 -3.89
C LEU A 369 18.96 -26.35 -3.47
N ALA A 370 19.42 -25.52 -2.54
CA ALA A 370 18.71 -24.31 -2.14
C ALA A 370 18.63 -23.31 -3.32
N ALA A 371 19.70 -23.15 -4.08
CA ALA A 371 19.76 -22.30 -5.27
C ALA A 371 18.85 -22.84 -6.39
N ARG A 372 18.81 -24.16 -6.59
CA ARG A 372 17.87 -24.82 -7.49
C ARG A 372 16.42 -24.51 -7.09
N ALA A 373 16.09 -24.60 -5.80
CA ALA A 373 14.78 -24.23 -5.27
C ALA A 373 14.51 -22.71 -5.17
N SER A 374 15.40 -21.88 -5.74
CA SER A 374 15.24 -20.43 -5.87
C SER A 374 14.85 -20.06 -7.30
N ARG A 375 14.15 -18.93 -7.46
CA ARG A 375 13.95 -18.32 -8.77
C ARG A 375 15.23 -17.67 -9.28
N LEU A 376 15.45 -17.69 -10.59
CA LEU A 376 16.52 -16.93 -11.24
C LEU A 376 16.09 -15.52 -11.64
N GLU A 377 14.84 -15.39 -12.06
CA GLU A 377 14.24 -14.14 -12.48
C GLU A 377 13.27 -13.65 -11.41
N ASN A 378 13.20 -12.32 -11.21
CA ASN A 378 12.28 -11.69 -10.25
C ASN A 378 12.48 -12.21 -8.81
N GLN A 379 13.73 -12.20 -8.35
CA GLN A 379 14.15 -12.87 -7.11
C GLN A 379 13.65 -12.15 -5.85
N ASP A 380 13.17 -12.93 -4.88
CA ASP A 380 13.04 -12.48 -3.50
C ASP A 380 14.41 -12.28 -2.84
N ALA A 381 14.48 -11.53 -1.75
CA ALA A 381 15.73 -11.27 -1.03
C ALA A 381 16.45 -12.56 -0.58
N ILE A 382 15.69 -13.60 -0.21
CA ILE A 382 16.23 -14.93 0.17
C ILE A 382 16.80 -15.63 -1.06
N ASP A 383 16.06 -15.62 -2.17
CA ASP A 383 16.43 -16.26 -3.43
C ASP A 383 17.72 -15.64 -3.98
N ALA A 384 17.77 -14.32 -4.02
CA ALA A 384 18.95 -13.57 -4.43
C ALA A 384 20.16 -13.89 -3.54
N ALA A 385 19.98 -13.98 -2.21
CA ALA A 385 21.07 -14.29 -1.29
C ALA A 385 21.67 -15.68 -1.51
N ILE A 386 20.82 -16.67 -1.79
CA ILE A 386 21.24 -18.06 -2.03
C ILE A 386 21.86 -18.21 -3.42
N VAL A 387 21.27 -17.60 -4.45
CA VAL A 387 21.82 -17.65 -5.82
C VAL A 387 23.17 -16.95 -5.91
N ASN A 388 23.32 -15.79 -5.26
CA ASN A 388 24.60 -15.07 -5.17
C ASN A 388 25.65 -15.80 -4.32
N MET A 389 25.27 -16.86 -3.63
CA MET A 389 26.20 -17.69 -2.89
C MET A 389 26.99 -18.62 -3.82
N LEU A 390 26.45 -18.95 -5.01
CA LEU A 390 27.15 -19.69 -6.05
C LEU A 390 28.22 -18.82 -6.73
N ALA A 391 29.23 -19.46 -7.32
CA ALA A 391 30.28 -18.74 -8.06
C ALA A 391 29.72 -18.12 -9.35
N ASP A 392 28.86 -18.85 -10.05
CA ASP A 392 28.07 -18.38 -11.18
C ASP A 392 26.59 -18.71 -10.94
N PRO A 393 25.67 -17.72 -10.96
CA PRO A 393 24.22 -17.96 -10.88
C PRO A 393 23.68 -19.00 -11.86
N LYS A 394 24.33 -19.19 -13.01
CA LYS A 394 23.94 -20.19 -14.01
C LYS A 394 24.10 -21.63 -13.51
N GLU A 395 24.97 -21.88 -12.55
CA GLU A 395 25.14 -23.21 -11.94
C GLU A 395 23.84 -23.71 -11.29
N ALA A 396 22.97 -22.81 -10.82
CA ALA A 396 21.68 -23.16 -10.23
C ALA A 396 20.72 -23.86 -11.21
N ARG A 397 20.94 -23.75 -12.52
CA ARG A 397 20.18 -24.46 -13.57
C ARG A 397 21.08 -25.29 -14.50
N ALA A 398 22.37 -25.38 -14.20
CA ALA A 398 23.27 -26.22 -14.98
C ALA A 398 22.91 -27.71 -14.81
N ASN A 399 22.89 -28.43 -15.93
CA ASN A 399 22.63 -29.87 -16.03
C ASN A 399 21.24 -30.31 -15.53
N ILE A 400 20.28 -29.40 -15.42
CA ILE A 400 18.91 -29.75 -15.04
C ILE A 400 17.89 -29.14 -16.01
N GLU A 401 16.83 -29.88 -16.27
CA GLU A 401 15.65 -29.39 -16.98
C GLU A 401 14.55 -29.11 -15.94
N GLU A 402 14.12 -27.85 -15.83
CA GLU A 402 13.05 -27.45 -14.92
C GLU A 402 11.69 -27.89 -15.45
N VAL A 403 10.95 -28.69 -14.67
CA VAL A 403 9.60 -29.15 -15.02
C VAL A 403 8.54 -28.27 -14.39
N HIS A 404 8.71 -27.94 -13.12
CA HIS A 404 7.75 -27.14 -12.37
C HIS A 404 8.41 -26.49 -11.15
N PHE A 405 8.01 -25.25 -10.88
CA PHE A 405 8.40 -24.50 -9.71
C PHE A 405 7.17 -24.15 -8.88
N LEU A 406 7.18 -24.56 -7.61
CA LEU A 406 6.19 -24.19 -6.62
C LEU A 406 6.64 -22.91 -5.90
N PRO A 407 5.95 -21.77 -6.10
CA PRO A 407 6.31 -20.49 -5.48
C PRO A 407 6.06 -20.46 -3.98
N PHE A 408 6.60 -19.43 -3.33
CA PHE A 408 6.47 -19.27 -1.88
C PHE A 408 5.02 -18.98 -1.49
N ASN A 409 4.57 -19.68 -0.44
CA ASN A 409 3.27 -19.47 0.18
C ASN A 409 3.44 -19.10 1.65
N PRO A 410 2.82 -18.03 2.18
CA PRO A 410 2.83 -17.73 3.62
C PRO A 410 2.26 -18.84 4.51
N VAL A 411 1.39 -19.70 3.98
CA VAL A 411 0.81 -20.85 4.71
C VAL A 411 1.80 -22.01 4.73
N ASP A 412 2.28 -22.46 3.57
CA ASP A 412 3.22 -23.60 3.48
C ASP A 412 4.65 -23.25 3.90
N LYS A 413 4.99 -21.96 3.84
CA LYS A 413 6.30 -21.35 4.13
C LYS A 413 7.48 -22.03 3.43
N ARG A 414 7.28 -22.50 2.19
CA ARG A 414 8.30 -23.18 1.39
C ARG A 414 8.20 -22.84 -0.09
N THR A 415 9.30 -23.06 -0.82
CA THR A 415 9.34 -23.17 -2.28
C THR A 415 9.82 -24.57 -2.64
N ALA A 416 9.50 -25.04 -3.85
CA ALA A 416 10.04 -26.28 -4.35
C ALA A 416 10.27 -26.21 -5.86
N ILE A 417 11.26 -26.94 -6.34
CA ILE A 417 11.50 -27.15 -7.77
C ILE A 417 11.46 -28.65 -8.05
N THR A 418 10.77 -29.03 -9.11
CA THR A 418 10.82 -30.37 -9.70
C THR A 418 11.61 -30.28 -10.99
N TYR A 419 12.67 -31.09 -11.11
CA TYR A 419 13.58 -31.05 -12.24
C TYR A 419 14.03 -32.44 -12.65
N ILE A 420 14.47 -32.55 -13.91
CA ILE A 420 15.09 -33.75 -14.48
C ILE A 420 16.59 -33.51 -14.50
N ASP A 421 17.34 -34.43 -13.89
CA ASP A 421 18.81 -34.39 -13.90
C ASP A 421 19.37 -34.95 -15.22
N SER A 422 20.68 -34.81 -15.46
CA SER A 422 21.35 -35.28 -16.68
C SER A 422 21.15 -36.79 -16.96
N ASP A 423 20.93 -37.58 -15.91
CA ASP A 423 20.68 -39.03 -16.00
C ASP A 423 19.20 -39.38 -16.31
N GLY A 424 18.34 -38.38 -16.56
CA GLY A 424 16.92 -38.56 -16.82
C GLY A 424 16.09 -38.95 -15.58
N LYS A 425 16.67 -38.82 -14.38
CA LYS A 425 15.98 -39.03 -13.10
C LYS A 425 15.29 -37.76 -12.65
N TRP A 426 14.12 -37.93 -12.03
CA TRP A 426 13.32 -36.82 -11.55
C TRP A 426 13.59 -36.59 -10.07
N TYR A 427 13.94 -35.36 -9.74
CA TYR A 427 14.20 -34.92 -8.38
C TYR A 427 13.35 -33.72 -8.02
N ARG A 428 13.10 -33.58 -6.72
CA ARG A 428 12.43 -32.42 -6.17
C ARG A 428 13.23 -31.88 -5.00
N ALA A 429 13.61 -30.61 -5.07
CA ALA A 429 14.30 -29.90 -4.01
C ALA A 429 13.34 -28.85 -3.43
N SER A 430 13.34 -28.69 -2.11
CA SER A 430 12.52 -27.69 -1.42
C SER A 430 13.34 -26.94 -0.39
N LYS A 431 13.02 -25.67 -0.22
CA LYS A 431 13.55 -24.82 0.85
C LYS A 431 12.42 -24.08 1.53
N GLY A 432 12.59 -23.75 2.81
CA GLY A 432 11.53 -23.06 3.55
C GLY A 432 11.82 -22.91 5.04
N ALA A 433 10.77 -22.54 5.78
CA ALA A 433 10.81 -22.50 7.23
C ALA A 433 11.23 -23.88 7.77
N PRO A 434 12.25 -23.97 8.64
CA PRO A 434 12.80 -25.25 9.10
C PRO A 434 11.75 -26.20 9.68
N GLU A 435 10.78 -25.70 10.45
CA GLU A 435 9.71 -26.51 11.03
C GLU A 435 8.80 -27.15 9.97
N GLN A 436 8.51 -26.42 8.89
CA GLN A 436 7.68 -26.91 7.78
C GLN A 436 8.46 -27.94 6.96
N ILE A 437 9.74 -27.68 6.67
CA ILE A 437 10.60 -28.61 5.95
C ILE A 437 10.82 -29.90 6.75
N LEU A 438 11.05 -29.78 8.06
CA LEU A 438 11.16 -30.91 8.98
C LEU A 438 9.85 -31.71 9.04
N GLY A 439 8.70 -31.05 8.97
CA GLY A 439 7.38 -31.68 8.91
C GLY A 439 7.14 -32.56 7.67
N LEU A 440 7.89 -32.36 6.60
CA LEU A 440 7.81 -33.17 5.37
C LEU A 440 8.65 -34.45 5.44
N CYS A 441 9.70 -34.44 6.27
CA CYS A 441 10.69 -35.50 6.32
C CYS A 441 10.20 -36.66 7.21
N GLN A 442 10.38 -37.90 6.76
CA GLN A 442 10.01 -39.08 7.55
C GLN A 442 10.86 -39.22 8.83
N GLU A 443 12.10 -38.76 8.79
CA GLU A 443 13.07 -38.85 9.90
C GLU A 443 12.83 -37.80 11.01
N LYS A 444 11.71 -37.06 10.96
CA LYS A 444 11.39 -35.93 11.84
C LYS A 444 11.74 -36.19 13.31
N ASP A 445 11.29 -37.30 13.87
CA ASP A 445 11.42 -37.56 15.31
C ASP A 445 12.87 -37.81 15.75
N GLU A 446 13.75 -38.31 14.86
CA GLU A 446 15.15 -38.58 15.16
C GLU A 446 16.02 -37.31 15.09
N ILE A 447 15.77 -36.46 14.10
CA ILE A 447 16.60 -35.26 13.84
C ILE A 447 16.03 -33.99 14.49
N ALA A 448 14.76 -33.95 14.87
CA ALA A 448 14.09 -32.76 15.42
C ALA A 448 14.89 -32.11 16.56
N GLY A 449 15.35 -32.90 17.54
CA GLY A 449 16.09 -32.37 18.68
C GLY A 449 17.38 -31.65 18.29
N LYS A 450 18.13 -32.20 17.31
CA LYS A 450 19.35 -31.57 16.79
C LYS A 450 19.03 -30.32 15.96
N VAL A 451 17.99 -30.40 15.12
CA VAL A 451 17.53 -29.28 14.29
C VAL A 451 17.14 -28.09 15.16
N HIS A 452 16.32 -28.30 16.19
CA HIS A 452 15.90 -27.25 17.12
C HIS A 452 17.09 -26.62 17.86
N ALA A 453 18.02 -27.43 18.36
CA ALA A 453 19.21 -26.91 19.03
C ALA A 453 20.09 -26.02 18.12
N ILE A 454 20.21 -26.36 16.83
CA ILE A 454 20.95 -25.55 15.85
C ILE A 454 20.18 -24.26 15.52
N ILE A 455 18.86 -24.33 15.36
CA ILE A 455 18.00 -23.16 15.14
C ILE A 455 18.13 -22.18 16.31
N ASP A 456 18.10 -22.67 17.55
CA ASP A 456 18.27 -21.83 18.73
C ASP A 456 19.65 -21.17 18.76
N LYS A 457 20.71 -21.92 18.44
CA LYS A 457 22.08 -21.39 18.33
C LYS A 457 22.22 -20.32 17.24
N PHE A 458 21.50 -20.46 16.13
CA PHE A 458 21.42 -19.42 15.09
C PHE A 458 20.66 -18.20 15.61
N ALA A 459 19.53 -18.42 16.28
CA ALA A 459 18.69 -17.36 16.82
C ALA A 459 19.40 -16.52 17.89
N GLU A 460 20.18 -17.15 18.78
CA GLU A 460 21.04 -16.48 19.77
C GLU A 460 22.07 -15.54 19.11
N ARG A 461 22.51 -15.88 17.88
CA ARG A 461 23.42 -15.05 17.08
C ARG A 461 22.69 -14.04 16.18
N GLY A 462 21.35 -14.03 16.21
CA GLY A 462 20.51 -13.16 15.40
C GLY A 462 20.43 -13.60 13.93
N LEU A 463 20.65 -14.89 13.67
CA LEU A 463 20.61 -15.50 12.34
C LEU A 463 19.25 -16.20 12.17
N ARG A 464 18.57 -15.91 11.06
CA ARG A 464 17.37 -16.64 10.65
C ARG A 464 17.79 -17.99 10.07
N SER A 465 17.02 -19.04 10.32
CA SER A 465 17.27 -20.38 9.81
C SER A 465 16.42 -20.69 8.58
N LEU A 466 17.00 -21.36 7.58
CA LEU A 466 16.31 -21.87 6.40
C LEU A 466 16.62 -23.37 6.25
N GLY A 467 15.58 -24.19 6.17
CA GLY A 467 15.71 -25.63 5.94
C GLY A 467 15.73 -25.96 4.46
N VAL A 468 16.49 -26.99 4.09
CA VAL A 468 16.53 -27.55 2.73
C VAL A 468 16.25 -29.04 2.81
N ALA A 469 15.36 -29.52 1.94
CA ALA A 469 15.05 -30.94 1.79
C ALA A 469 15.05 -31.37 0.33
N PHE A 470 15.22 -32.66 0.13
CA PHE A 470 15.36 -33.29 -1.17
C PHE A 470 14.58 -34.60 -1.22
N GLN A 471 13.97 -34.90 -2.36
CA GLN A 471 13.36 -36.19 -2.64
C GLN A 471 13.57 -36.61 -4.11
N GLU A 472 13.54 -37.91 -4.36
CA GLU A 472 13.42 -38.49 -5.70
C GLU A 472 11.93 -38.65 -6.05
N VAL A 473 11.57 -38.51 -7.33
CA VAL A 473 10.18 -38.70 -7.83
C VAL A 473 10.17 -39.89 -8.79
N PRO A 474 9.97 -41.13 -8.30
CA PRO A 474 10.07 -42.33 -9.13
C PRO A 474 9.00 -42.41 -10.23
N GLU A 475 7.83 -41.82 -9.97
CA GLU A 475 6.67 -41.84 -10.86
C GLU A 475 6.84 -40.99 -12.12
N ARG A 476 7.88 -40.13 -12.18
CA ARG A 476 8.18 -39.23 -13.32
C ARG A 476 6.99 -38.38 -13.79
N THR A 477 6.12 -38.01 -12.85
CA THR A 477 4.95 -37.16 -13.07
C THR A 477 5.08 -35.88 -12.27
N LYS A 478 4.59 -34.77 -12.83
CA LYS A 478 4.59 -33.44 -12.18
C LYS A 478 3.88 -33.49 -10.81
N ASP A 479 2.71 -34.12 -10.78
CA ASP A 479 1.84 -34.19 -9.59
C ASP A 479 2.11 -35.42 -8.70
N GLY A 480 3.15 -36.20 -9.01
CA GLY A 480 3.53 -37.36 -8.20
C GLY A 480 3.90 -36.93 -6.78
N GLN A 481 3.48 -37.74 -5.80
CA GLN A 481 3.83 -37.51 -4.39
C GLN A 481 5.34 -37.62 -4.16
N GLY A 482 5.99 -38.50 -4.94
CA GLY A 482 7.42 -38.78 -4.86
C GLY A 482 7.76 -39.71 -3.69
N GLY A 483 9.06 -39.97 -3.52
CA GLY A 483 9.60 -40.72 -2.39
C GLY A 483 9.61 -39.90 -1.09
N PRO A 484 10.15 -40.46 0.00
CA PRO A 484 10.25 -39.74 1.27
C PRO A 484 11.22 -38.55 1.16
N TRP A 485 10.84 -37.41 1.75
CA TRP A 485 11.73 -36.26 1.87
C TRP A 485 12.86 -36.56 2.84
N THR A 486 14.08 -36.23 2.43
CA THR A 486 15.28 -36.24 3.26
C THR A 486 15.66 -34.82 3.64
N PHE A 487 15.94 -34.59 4.92
CA PHE A 487 16.39 -33.29 5.41
C PHE A 487 17.89 -33.11 5.11
N CYS A 488 18.24 -32.16 4.25
CA CYS A 488 19.62 -32.01 3.78
C CYS A 488 20.45 -31.14 4.74
N GLY A 489 19.94 -29.97 5.12
CA GLY A 489 20.72 -28.98 5.85
C GLY A 489 19.95 -27.76 6.32
N LEU A 490 20.60 -27.00 7.19
CA LEU A 490 20.16 -25.70 7.69
C LEU A 490 21.14 -24.61 7.25
N LEU A 491 20.62 -23.56 6.61
CA LEU A 491 21.39 -22.38 6.24
C LEU A 491 21.06 -21.23 7.20
N PRO A 492 22.07 -20.57 7.80
CA PRO A 492 21.89 -19.36 8.56
C PRO A 492 21.87 -18.14 7.63
N LEU A 493 20.77 -17.40 7.65
CA LEU A 493 20.56 -16.14 6.96
C LEU A 493 20.76 -14.98 7.93
N PHE A 494 21.70 -14.09 7.61
CA PHE A 494 21.91 -12.86 8.33
C PHE A 494 21.31 -11.67 7.59
N ASP A 495 20.49 -10.88 8.27
CA ASP A 495 19.94 -9.63 7.77
C ASP A 495 20.60 -8.44 8.50
N PRO A 496 21.55 -7.73 7.87
CA PRO A 496 22.24 -6.64 8.54
C PRO A 496 21.30 -5.44 8.81
N PRO A 497 21.42 -4.80 9.99
CA PRO A 497 20.72 -3.55 10.25
C PRO A 497 21.21 -2.45 9.29
N ARG A 498 20.37 -1.45 9.00
CA ARG A 498 20.84 -0.29 8.24
C ARG A 498 21.81 0.52 9.10
N HIS A 499 22.73 1.21 8.43
CA HIS A 499 23.79 1.99 9.07
C HIS A 499 23.24 3.17 9.90
N ASP A 500 22.08 3.69 9.51
CA ASP A 500 21.38 4.83 10.10
C ASP A 500 20.32 4.43 11.14
N SER A 501 19.75 3.22 11.06
CA SER A 501 18.63 2.79 11.93
C SER A 501 18.91 3.00 13.43
N ALA A 502 20.09 2.63 13.91
CA ALA A 502 20.45 2.78 15.32
C ALA A 502 20.57 4.25 15.76
N GLU A 503 20.95 5.17 14.87
CA GLU A 503 20.94 6.61 15.15
C GLU A 503 19.51 7.16 15.09
N THR A 504 18.73 6.76 14.08
CA THR A 504 17.34 7.16 13.90
C THR A 504 16.48 6.79 15.11
N ILE A 505 16.64 5.58 15.65
CA ILE A 505 15.96 5.14 16.87
C ILE A 505 16.31 6.05 18.05
N ARG A 506 17.60 6.33 18.26
CA ARG A 506 18.04 7.25 19.33
C ARG A 506 17.48 8.65 19.15
N ARG A 507 17.43 9.15 17.92
CA ARG A 507 16.87 10.46 17.59
C ARG A 507 15.36 10.51 17.83
N ALA A 508 14.63 9.46 17.44
CA ALA A 508 13.20 9.33 17.68
C ALA A 508 12.89 9.36 19.18
N LEU A 509 13.64 8.59 19.99
CA LEU A 509 13.51 8.59 21.45
C LEU A 509 13.79 9.98 22.06
N ASN A 510 14.80 10.70 21.56
CA ASN A 510 15.09 12.07 22.02
C ASN A 510 13.97 13.08 21.66
N LEU A 511 13.19 12.80 20.61
CA LEU A 511 12.04 13.59 20.21
C LEU A 511 10.74 13.17 20.93
N GLY A 512 10.82 12.18 21.83
CA GLY A 512 9.66 11.66 22.57
C GLY A 512 8.89 10.56 21.86
N VAL A 513 9.37 10.07 20.71
CA VAL A 513 8.73 8.98 19.96
C VAL A 513 9.29 7.63 20.39
N CYS A 514 8.47 6.80 20.99
CA CYS A 514 8.85 5.42 21.36
C CYS A 514 8.84 4.52 20.12
N VAL A 515 9.98 3.90 19.79
CA VAL A 515 10.07 2.98 18.65
C VAL A 515 9.92 1.54 19.14
N LYS A 516 8.93 0.82 18.60
CA LYS A 516 8.66 -0.60 18.92
C LYS A 516 8.93 -1.47 17.71
N MET A 517 9.68 -2.56 17.87
CA MET A 517 9.94 -3.51 16.78
C MET A 517 8.72 -4.42 16.54
N ILE A 518 8.32 -4.61 15.29
CA ILE A 518 7.37 -5.65 14.86
C ILE A 518 8.09 -6.64 13.95
N THR A 519 8.04 -7.93 14.27
CA THR A 519 8.63 -8.95 13.40
C THR A 519 7.92 -10.30 13.48
N GLY A 520 7.87 -11.00 12.34
CA GLY A 520 7.49 -12.42 12.28
C GLY A 520 8.63 -13.38 12.66
N ASP A 521 9.83 -12.87 12.94
CA ASP A 521 10.94 -13.70 13.43
C ASP A 521 10.72 -14.16 14.87
N GLN A 522 11.46 -15.19 15.27
CA GLN A 522 11.46 -15.67 16.65
C GLN A 522 12.00 -14.61 17.61
N LEU A 523 11.57 -14.69 18.87
CA LEU A 523 11.91 -13.71 19.91
C LEU A 523 13.42 -13.53 20.13
N ALA A 524 14.19 -14.61 20.05
CA ALA A 524 15.64 -14.55 20.22
C ALA A 524 16.30 -13.68 19.13
N ILE A 525 15.88 -13.81 17.87
CA ILE A 525 16.37 -12.99 16.75
C ILE A 525 15.97 -11.52 16.94
N ALA A 526 14.72 -11.28 17.36
CA ALA A 526 14.20 -9.94 17.62
C ALA A 526 15.00 -9.24 18.72
N LYS A 527 15.23 -9.91 19.86
CA LYS A 527 16.03 -9.40 20.98
C LYS A 527 17.48 -9.13 20.57
N GLU A 528 18.08 -10.02 19.81
CA GLU A 528 19.46 -9.84 19.34
C GLU A 528 19.59 -8.64 18.40
N THR A 529 18.62 -8.49 17.48
CA THR A 529 18.58 -7.34 16.57
C THR A 529 18.30 -6.05 17.34
N GLY A 530 17.37 -6.06 18.29
CA GLY A 530 17.05 -4.94 19.18
C GLY A 530 18.24 -4.49 20.01
N ARG A 531 19.03 -5.43 20.53
CA ARG A 531 20.28 -5.18 21.26
C ARG A 531 21.31 -4.46 20.39
N ARG A 532 21.47 -4.88 19.12
CA ARG A 532 22.40 -4.22 18.18
C ARG A 532 21.94 -2.83 17.75
N LEU A 533 20.62 -2.64 17.62
CA LEU A 533 20.02 -1.36 17.25
C LEU A 533 19.88 -0.37 18.43
N GLY A 534 20.02 -0.85 19.66
CA GLY A 534 19.85 -0.03 20.87
C GLY A 534 18.40 0.24 21.26
N MET A 535 17.46 -0.65 20.89
CA MET A 535 16.02 -0.51 21.22
C MET A 535 15.63 -1.14 22.55
N GLY A 536 16.56 -1.81 23.24
CA GLY A 536 16.25 -2.64 24.39
C GLY A 536 15.91 -4.09 24.00
N THR A 537 15.63 -4.90 25.01
CA THR A 537 15.36 -6.34 24.88
C THR A 537 14.07 -6.76 25.58
N ASN A 538 13.27 -5.80 26.07
CA ASN A 538 11.99 -6.07 26.72
C ASN A 538 10.90 -6.38 25.68
N MET A 539 11.12 -7.45 24.92
CA MET A 539 10.26 -7.89 23.82
C MET A 539 9.52 -9.17 24.19
N TYR A 540 8.32 -9.32 23.63
CA TYR A 540 7.42 -10.43 23.92
C TYR A 540 6.93 -11.11 22.63
N PRO A 541 6.65 -12.42 22.65
CA PRO A 541 5.99 -13.08 21.54
C PRO A 541 4.51 -12.68 21.50
N SER A 542 3.97 -12.31 20.33
CA SER A 542 2.57 -11.85 20.21
C SER A 542 1.56 -12.89 20.68
N SER A 543 1.84 -14.18 20.49
CA SER A 543 0.99 -15.29 20.95
C SER A 543 0.85 -15.39 22.48
N SER A 544 1.79 -14.82 23.24
CA SER A 544 1.70 -14.78 24.71
C SER A 544 0.81 -13.64 25.22
N LEU A 545 0.54 -12.63 24.38
CA LEU A 545 -0.22 -11.44 24.72
C LEU A 545 -1.66 -11.52 24.19
N LEU A 546 -1.87 -12.18 23.05
CA LEU A 546 -3.18 -12.35 22.41
C LEU A 546 -3.77 -13.73 22.74
N GLY A 547 -4.97 -13.75 23.32
CA GLY A 547 -5.72 -14.98 23.65
C GLY A 547 -5.80 -15.32 25.13
N ARG A 548 -5.22 -14.51 26.02
CA ARG A 548 -5.49 -14.57 27.46
C ARG A 548 -6.77 -13.79 27.76
N GLU A 549 -7.89 -14.50 27.90
CA GLU A 549 -9.00 -13.94 28.67
C GLU A 549 -8.46 -13.66 30.08
N LYS A 550 -8.60 -12.41 30.53
CA LYS A 550 -8.19 -11.87 31.84
C LYS A 550 -8.11 -12.95 32.94
N ASP A 551 -6.95 -13.57 33.11
CA ASP A 551 -6.70 -14.37 34.30
C ASP A 551 -6.51 -13.37 35.46
N GLU A 552 -7.38 -13.44 36.47
CA GLU A 552 -7.42 -12.56 37.65
C GLU A 552 -6.14 -12.61 38.53
N HIS A 553 -5.07 -13.28 38.07
CA HIS A 553 -3.83 -13.51 38.80
C HIS A 553 -2.57 -12.96 38.11
N GLU A 554 -2.70 -12.17 37.05
CA GLU A 554 -1.54 -11.50 36.44
C GLU A 554 -1.17 -10.18 37.15
N ALA A 555 0.13 -9.97 37.37
CA ALA A 555 0.66 -8.82 38.08
C ALA A 555 0.54 -7.48 37.31
N LEU A 556 0.30 -7.53 35.99
CA LEU A 556 0.12 -6.36 35.11
C LEU A 556 -0.90 -6.69 34.01
N PRO A 557 -1.83 -5.77 33.68
CA PRO A 557 -2.72 -5.92 32.52
C PRO A 557 -1.93 -6.02 31.21
N VAL A 558 -2.47 -6.76 30.23
CA VAL A 558 -1.87 -6.93 28.89
C VAL A 558 -1.61 -5.59 28.20
N ASP A 559 -2.52 -4.62 28.33
CA ASP A 559 -2.38 -3.29 27.72
C ASP A 559 -1.15 -2.53 28.26
N GLU A 560 -0.91 -2.60 29.57
CA GLU A 560 0.26 -1.98 30.20
C GLU A 560 1.55 -2.70 29.83
N LEU A 561 1.49 -4.03 29.62
CA LEU A 561 2.61 -4.82 29.14
C LEU A 561 2.96 -4.44 27.69
N ILE A 562 1.96 -4.27 26.82
CA ILE A 562 2.12 -3.80 25.43
C ILE A 562 2.73 -2.39 25.41
N GLU A 563 2.26 -1.49 26.28
CA GLU A 563 2.79 -0.13 26.40
C GLU A 563 4.27 -0.14 26.86
N LYS A 564 4.66 -1.02 27.78
CA LYS A 564 6.04 -1.16 28.27
C LYS A 564 6.96 -2.01 27.38
N ALA A 565 6.43 -2.72 26.40
CA ALA A 565 7.22 -3.60 25.53
C ALA A 565 8.03 -2.79 24.49
N ASP A 566 9.29 -3.18 24.29
CA ASP A 566 10.17 -2.60 23.26
C ASP A 566 9.90 -3.18 21.85
N GLY A 567 9.08 -4.24 21.77
CA GLY A 567 8.73 -4.88 20.52
C GLY A 567 8.07 -6.25 20.67
N PHE A 568 7.58 -6.75 19.53
CA PHE A 568 6.79 -7.96 19.41
C PHE A 568 7.38 -8.87 18.33
N ALA A 569 7.52 -10.15 18.69
CA ALA A 569 8.08 -11.20 17.84
C ALA A 569 7.02 -12.26 17.49
N GLY A 570 7.23 -12.97 16.37
CA GLY A 570 6.27 -13.95 15.86
C GLY A 570 4.93 -13.34 15.42
N VAL A 571 4.91 -12.05 15.07
CA VAL A 571 3.69 -11.31 14.75
C VAL A 571 3.14 -11.75 13.39
N PHE A 572 1.92 -12.27 13.38
CA PHE A 572 1.16 -12.56 12.16
C PHE A 572 0.43 -11.29 11.69
N PRO A 573 0.06 -11.18 10.39
CA PRO A 573 -0.61 -9.97 9.87
C PRO A 573 -1.88 -9.55 10.61
N VAL A 574 -2.61 -10.48 11.23
CA VAL A 574 -3.81 -10.18 12.03
C VAL A 574 -3.45 -9.60 13.42
N PHE A 575 -2.24 -9.86 13.90
CA PHE A 575 -1.74 -9.41 15.20
C PHE A 575 -0.93 -8.11 15.12
N LYS A 576 -0.54 -7.70 13.91
CA LYS A 576 0.12 -6.43 13.63
C LYS A 576 -0.95 -5.37 13.44
#